data_AF-A0A377TJP2-F1
#
_entry.id   AF-A0A377TJP2-F1
#
_cell.length_a   1.000
_cell.length_b   1.000
_cell.length_c   1.000
_cell.angle_alpha   90.00
_cell.angle_beta   90.00
_cell.angle_gamma   90.00
#
_symmetry.space_group_name_H-M   'P 1'
#
loop_
_entity.id
_entity.type
_entity.pdbx_description
1 polymer ?
#
loop_
_entity_poly.entity_id
_entity_poly.type
_entity_poly.pdbx_seq_one_letter_code
_entity_poly.pdbx_strand_id
1 'polypeptide(L)'
;MIEWIIRRSVANRFLVMMAALFLSIWGTWTIIHTPVDALPDLSDVQVIVKTRYPGQAPQIVENQVTWPLTTTMLSVPGAKTVSRLLAIRRLLRVRDF
;
A
#
# COMPACT_ATOMS: atom_id res chain seq x y z
N MET A 1 -21.61 23.01 -32.89
CA MET A 1 -21.73 22.43 -31.53
C MET A 1 -20.98 23.25 -30.49
N ILE A 2 -19.65 23.44 -30.61
CA ILE A 2 -18.85 24.24 -29.66
C ILE A 2 -19.37 25.68 -29.55
N GLU A 3 -19.73 26.29 -30.67
CA GLU A 3 -20.29 27.64 -30.73
C GLU A 3 -21.58 27.80 -29.92
N TRP A 4 -22.44 26.76 -29.90
CA TRP A 4 -23.67 26.76 -29.11
C TRP A 4 -23.37 26.73 -27.61
N ILE A 5 -22.37 25.96 -27.19
CA ILE A 5 -21.91 25.89 -25.80
C ILE A 5 -21.34 27.25 -25.39
N ILE A 6 -20.46 27.86 -26.20
CA ILE A 6 -19.87 29.17 -25.92
C ILE A 6 -20.95 30.25 -25.80
N ARG A 7 -21.89 30.31 -26.74
CA ARG A 7 -23.01 31.28 -26.70
C ARG A 7 -23.86 31.10 -25.44
N ARG A 8 -24.15 29.85 -25.03
CA ARG A 8 -24.90 29.55 -23.78
C ARG A 8 -24.10 29.89 -22.52
N SER A 9 -22.78 29.71 -22.53
CA SER A 9 -21.89 30.10 -21.43
C SER A 9 -21.80 31.63 -21.29
N VAL A 10 -21.70 32.37 -22.39
CA VAL A 10 -21.67 33.85 -22.36
C VAL A 10 -23.03 34.43 -21.97
N ALA A 11 -24.13 33.86 -22.45
CA ALA A 11 -25.48 34.28 -22.06
C ALA A 11 -25.73 34.09 -20.56
N ASN A 12 -25.22 33.01 -19.97
CA ASN A 12 -25.36 32.68 -18.54
C ASN A 12 -24.07 32.99 -17.76
N ARG A 13 -23.42 34.13 -18.03
CA ARG A 13 -22.14 34.52 -17.40
C ARG A 13 -22.14 34.43 -15.88
N PHE A 14 -23.28 34.70 -15.24
CA PHE A 14 -23.44 34.62 -13.79
C PHE A 14 -23.31 33.18 -13.27
N LEU A 15 -23.94 32.22 -13.95
CA LEU A 15 -23.86 30.80 -13.61
C LEU A 15 -22.44 30.27 -13.82
N VAL A 16 -21.77 30.69 -14.88
CA VAL A 16 -20.37 30.32 -15.16
C VAL A 16 -19.43 30.88 -14.08
N MET A 17 -19.63 32.13 -13.65
CA MET A 17 -18.85 32.75 -12.56
C MET A 17 -19.05 32.02 -11.22
N MET A 18 -20.30 31.68 -10.87
CA MET A 18 -20.58 30.90 -9.66
C MET A 18 -19.97 29.51 -9.72
N ALA A 19 -20.08 28.81 -10.86
CA ALA A 19 -19.46 27.51 -11.05
C ALA A 19 -17.93 27.58 -10.92
N ALA A 20 -17.30 28.61 -11.49
CA ALA A 20 -15.86 28.84 -11.37
C ALA A 20 -15.43 29.14 -9.92
N LEU A 21 -16.21 29.95 -9.19
CA LEU A 21 -15.97 30.24 -7.78
C LEU A 21 -16.08 28.97 -6.94
N PHE A 22 -17.13 28.18 -7.14
CA PHE A 22 -17.35 26.93 -6.43
C PHE A 22 -16.24 25.92 -6.72
N LEU A 23 -15.85 25.77 -7.99
CA LEU A 23 -14.74 24.92 -8.40
C LEU A 23 -13.42 25.36 -7.76
N SER A 24 -13.18 26.67 -7.66
CA SER A 24 -11.97 27.22 -7.05
C SER A 24 -11.91 26.91 -5.56
N ILE A 25 -13.00 27.16 -4.81
CA ILE A 25 -13.09 26.85 -3.38
C ILE A 25 -12.92 25.35 -3.14
N TRP A 26 -13.60 24.52 -3.94
CA TRP A 26 -13.49 23.06 -3.85
C TRP A 26 -12.09 22.56 -4.15
N GLY A 27 -11.45 23.12 -5.18
CA GLY A 27 -10.07 22.82 -5.54
C GLY A 27 -9.09 23.18 -4.43
N THR A 28 -9.19 24.38 -3.85
CA THR A 28 -8.37 24.79 -2.71
C THR A 28 -8.57 23.89 -1.51
N TRP A 29 -9.82 23.53 -1.18
CA TRP A 29 -10.12 22.62 -0.09
C TRP A 29 -9.47 21.25 -0.31
N THR A 30 -9.59 20.71 -1.53
CA THR A 30 -8.98 19.42 -1.90
C THR A 30 -7.45 19.46 -1.78
N ILE A 31 -6.80 20.50 -2.30
CA ILE A 31 -5.33 20.64 -2.22
C ILE A 31 -4.85 20.62 -0.77
N ILE A 32 -5.55 21.30 0.13
CA ILE A 32 -5.18 21.37 1.55
C ILE A 32 -5.42 20.03 2.27
N HIS A 33 -6.47 19.29 1.89
CA HIS A 33 -6.87 18.04 2.56
C HIS A 33 -6.31 16.77 1.91
N THR A 34 -5.62 16.91 0.77
CA THR A 34 -4.98 15.76 0.12
C THR A 34 -3.73 15.39 0.92
N PRO A 35 -3.62 14.14 1.42
CA PRO A 35 -2.42 13.70 2.10
C PRO A 35 -1.25 13.74 1.11
N VAL A 36 -0.25 14.53 1.43
CA VAL A 36 0.99 14.61 0.66
C VAL A 36 2.00 13.69 1.33
N ASP A 37 2.44 12.68 0.59
CA ASP A 37 3.60 11.87 0.97
C ASP A 37 4.83 12.36 0.22
N ALA A 38 5.99 12.36 0.88
CA ALA A 38 7.22 12.91 0.30
C ALA A 38 7.83 11.97 -0.75
N LEU A 39 7.45 10.70 -0.74
CA LEU A 39 7.93 9.66 -1.64
C LEU A 39 6.72 8.94 -2.22
N PRO A 40 6.74 8.59 -3.52
CA PRO A 40 5.79 7.60 -4.01
C PRO A 40 6.03 6.28 -3.26
N ASP A 41 4.98 5.49 -3.02
CA ASP A 41 5.14 4.17 -2.43
C ASP A 41 5.97 3.29 -3.38
N LEU A 42 7.21 3.06 -2.99
CA LEU A 42 8.20 2.25 -3.71
C LEU A 42 8.35 0.86 -3.08
N SER A 43 7.53 0.54 -2.09
CA SER A 43 7.60 -0.73 -1.39
C SER A 43 6.96 -1.83 -2.23
N ASP A 44 7.68 -2.92 -2.46
CA ASP A 44 7.04 -4.12 -2.98
C ASP A 44 6.00 -4.65 -1.98
N VAL A 45 4.87 -5.16 -2.49
CA VAL A 45 3.82 -5.75 -1.65
C VAL A 45 4.34 -7.07 -1.07
N GLN A 46 4.91 -7.00 0.14
CA GLN A 46 5.48 -8.15 0.84
C GLN A 46 4.59 -8.62 1.98
N VAL A 47 4.26 -9.91 2.00
CA VAL A 47 3.56 -10.56 3.12
C VAL A 47 4.57 -11.34 3.95
N ILE A 48 4.73 -10.96 5.23
CA ILE A 48 5.68 -11.61 6.14
C ILE A 48 4.93 -12.63 7.02
N VAL A 49 5.24 -13.91 6.86
CA VAL A 49 4.69 -14.99 7.70
C VAL A 49 5.73 -15.42 8.74
N LYS A 50 5.43 -15.19 10.03
CA LYS A 50 6.30 -15.56 11.15
C LYS A 50 5.67 -16.70 11.95
N THR A 51 6.34 -17.84 12.00
CA THR A 51 5.95 -19.00 12.81
C THR A 51 6.95 -19.19 13.96
N ARG A 52 6.46 -19.39 15.18
CA ARG A 52 7.30 -19.65 16.36
C ARG A 52 7.27 -21.15 16.67
N TYR A 53 8.45 -21.79 16.67
CA TYR A 53 8.62 -23.21 17.01
C TYR A 53 9.76 -23.37 18.03
N PRO A 54 9.51 -23.04 19.32
CA PRO A 54 10.56 -22.96 20.34
C PRO A 54 11.11 -24.34 20.73
N GLY A 55 12.40 -24.38 21.08
CA GLY A 55 13.06 -25.57 21.61
C GLY A 55 13.42 -26.64 20.57
N GLN A 56 13.19 -26.38 19.29
CA GLN A 56 13.38 -27.33 18.21
C GLN A 56 14.63 -27.00 17.40
N ALA A 57 15.30 -28.04 16.91
CA ALA A 57 16.51 -27.87 16.12
C ALA A 57 16.18 -27.11 14.81
N PRO A 58 17.08 -26.26 14.30
CA PRO A 58 16.83 -25.48 13.09
C PRO A 58 16.43 -26.34 11.89
N GLN A 59 17.02 -27.53 11.77
CA GLN A 59 16.70 -28.51 10.72
C GLN A 59 15.25 -28.98 10.78
N ILE A 60 14.70 -29.15 11.99
CA ILE A 60 13.32 -29.60 12.20
C ILE A 60 12.34 -28.48 11.85
N VAL A 61 12.65 -27.24 12.23
CA VAL A 61 11.86 -26.06 11.86
C VAL A 61 11.81 -25.91 10.34
N GLU A 62 12.95 -26.08 9.66
CA GLU A 62 13.01 -26.00 8.20
C GLU A 62 12.15 -27.07 7.54
N ASN A 63 12.34 -28.34 7.92
CA ASN A 63 11.65 -29.45 7.27
C ASN A 63 10.14 -29.49 7.56
N GLN A 64 9.72 -29.11 8.77
CA GLN A 64 8.34 -29.24 9.20
C GLN A 64 7.50 -27.98 9.01
N VAL A 65 8.13 -26.80 8.98
CA VAL A 65 7.40 -25.53 8.95
C VAL A 65 7.79 -24.72 7.71
N THR A 66 9.06 -24.36 7.57
CA THR A 66 9.50 -23.42 6.52
C THR A 66 9.34 -24.01 5.12
N TRP A 67 9.70 -25.29 4.93
CA TRP A 67 9.65 -25.98 3.65
C TRP A 67 8.23 -26.12 3.09
N PRO A 68 7.24 -26.67 3.84
CA PRO A 68 5.87 -26.76 3.34
C PRO A 68 5.26 -25.38 3.11
N LEU A 69 5.48 -24.40 4.01
CA LEU A 69 4.96 -23.04 3.81
C LEU A 69 5.44 -22.44 2.49
N THR A 70 6.73 -22.56 2.21
CA THR A 70 7.31 -21.92 1.01
C THR A 70 6.83 -22.60 -0.26
N THR A 71 6.75 -23.93 -0.26
CA THR A 71 6.18 -24.69 -1.39
C THR A 71 4.74 -24.28 -1.68
N THR A 72 3.90 -24.13 -0.65
CA THR A 72 2.52 -23.65 -0.84
C THR A 72 2.44 -22.18 -1.26
N MET A 73 3.44 -21.37 -0.91
CA MET A 73 3.50 -19.95 -1.31
C MET A 73 3.93 -19.78 -2.77
N LEU A 74 4.64 -20.76 -3.35
CA LEU A 74 5.01 -20.74 -4.77
C LEU A 74 3.80 -20.86 -5.71
N SER A 75 2.69 -21.42 -5.24
CA SER A 75 1.46 -21.55 -6.03
C SER A 75 0.46 -20.39 -5.85
N VAL A 76 0.81 -19.37 -5.06
CA VAL A 76 -0.05 -18.20 -4.83
C VAL A 76 -0.07 -17.31 -6.07
N PRO A 77 -1.26 -17.01 -6.64
CA PRO A 77 -1.37 -16.08 -7.76
C PRO A 77 -0.84 -14.69 -7.40
N GLY A 78 0.08 -14.16 -8.21
CA GLY A 78 0.70 -12.85 -7.97
C GLY A 78 2.00 -12.88 -7.15
N ALA A 79 2.46 -14.04 -6.69
CA ALA A 79 3.76 -14.17 -6.04
C ALA A 79 4.90 -14.10 -7.08
N LYS A 80 5.76 -13.07 -6.97
CA LYS A 80 6.97 -12.93 -7.82
C LYS A 80 8.16 -13.69 -7.26
N THR A 81 8.41 -13.54 -5.95
CA THR A 81 9.57 -14.13 -5.27
C THR A 81 9.17 -14.56 -3.87
N VAL A 82 9.55 -15.78 -3.47
CA VAL A 82 9.35 -16.28 -2.10
C VAL A 82 10.72 -16.51 -1.46
N SER A 83 11.06 -15.66 -0.49
CA SER A 83 12.33 -15.73 0.25
C SER A 83 12.10 -16.27 1.66
N ARG A 84 12.93 -17.24 2.08
CA ARG A 84 12.89 -17.83 3.42
C ARG A 84 13.99 -17.23 4.30
N LEU A 85 13.65 -16.94 5.55
CA LEU A 85 14.61 -16.57 6.58
C LEU A 85 14.34 -17.41 7.83
N LEU A 86 15.30 -18.26 8.21
CA LEU A 86 15.27 -18.98 9.48
C LEU A 86 16.05 -18.21 10.54
N ALA A 87 15.33 -17.57 11.47
CA ALA A 87 15.94 -16.88 12.60
C ALA A 87 15.92 -17.76 13.86
N ILE A 88 17.10 -18.19 14.33
CA ILE A 88 17.24 -18.90 15.60
C ILE A 88 17.27 -17.85 16.72
N ARG A 89 16.14 -17.64 17.40
CA ARG A 89 16.12 -16.79 18.60
C ARG A 89 16.79 -17.55 19.75
N ARG A 90 18.13 -17.50 19.81
CA ARG A 90 18.89 -17.93 20.99
C ARG A 90 18.42 -17.05 22.14
N LEU A 91 17.80 -17.65 23.16
CA LEU A 91 17.33 -16.97 24.37
C LEU A 91 18.53 -16.42 25.18
N LEU A 92 19.27 -15.47 24.63
CA LEU A 92 19.99 -14.51 25.44
C LEU A 92 18.98 -13.47 25.86
N ARG A 93 18.49 -13.68 27.09
CA ARG A 93 17.79 -12.71 27.93
C ARG A 93 18.52 -11.37 27.85
N VAL A 94 18.05 -10.49 26.97
CA VAL A 94 18.36 -9.07 27.04
C VAL A 94 17.03 -8.39 27.30
N ARG A 95 16.97 -7.83 28.51
CA ARG A 95 15.90 -7.03 29.10
C ARG A 95 15.22 -6.14 28.08
N ASP A 96 13.90 -6.06 28.22
CA ASP A 96 13.07 -4.98 27.71
C ASP A 96 13.70 -3.62 28.01
N PHE A 97 13.98 -2.86 26.95
CA PHE A 97 13.94 -1.40 26.88
C PHE A 97 13.64 -1.02 25.43
#